data_AF-A0A965R681-F1
#
_entry.id   AF-A0A965R681-F1
#
_cell.length_a   1.000
_cell.length_b   1.000
_cell.length_c   1.000
_cell.angle_alpha   90.00
_cell.angle_beta   90.00
_cell.angle_gamma   90.00
#
_symmetry.space_group_name_H-M   'P 1'
#
loop_
_entity.id
_entity.type
_entity.pdbx_description
1 polymer ?
#
loop_
_entity_poly.entity_id
_entity_poly.type
_entity_poly.pdbx_seq_one_letter_code
_entity_poly.pdbx_strand_id
1 'polypeptide(L)' 'AEYQYAHAYENNFVAMEFMPKGLEGRVFYEPGNNAQEEKMKQFLKNNWKEKYQ' A
#
# COMPACT_ATOMS: atom_id res chain seq x y z
N ALA A 1 7.30 -14.27 11.39
CA ALA A 1 6.32 -13.21 11.64
C ALA A 1 4.93 -13.82 11.47
N GLU A 2 4.05 -13.65 12.45
CA GLU A 2 2.66 -14.09 12.32
C GLU A 2 1.89 -13.12 11.42
N TYR A 3 0.89 -13.63 10.71
CA TYR A 3 0.02 -12.83 9.85
C TYR A 3 -0.81 -11.86 10.71
N GLN A 4 -0.78 -10.58 10.35
CA GLN A 4 -1.56 -9.52 11.01
C GLN A 4 -2.82 -9.28 10.19
N TYR A 5 -3.97 -9.55 10.81
CA TYR A 5 -5.25 -9.39 10.15
C TYR A 5 -5.62 -7.91 10.05
N ALA A 6 -5.56 -7.34 8.84
CA ALA A 6 -5.71 -5.89 8.61
C ALA A 6 -7.00 -5.27 9.20
N HIS A 7 -8.12 -6.00 9.19
CA HIS A 7 -9.39 -5.52 9.75
C HIS A 7 -9.41 -5.42 11.28
N ALA A 8 -8.39 -5.93 11.98
CA ALA A 8 -8.24 -5.76 13.42
C ALA A 8 -7.53 -4.45 13.80
N TYR A 9 -7.00 -3.71 12.82
CA TYR A 9 -6.25 -2.47 13.05
C TYR A 9 -7.05 -1.23 12.68
N GLU A 10 -6.61 -0.09 13.21
CA GLU A 10 -7.20 1.20 12.88
C GLU A 10 -7.16 1.45 11.37
N ASN A 11 -8.25 2.02 10.84
CA ASN A 11 -8.45 2.22 9.40
C ASN A 11 -8.43 0.94 8.55
N ASN A 12 -8.55 -0.24 9.18
CA ASN A 12 -8.48 -1.55 8.52
C ASN A 12 -7.17 -1.78 7.77
N PHE A 13 -6.06 -1.19 8.25
CA PHE A 13 -4.77 -1.26 7.58
C PHE A 13 -3.63 -1.57 8.55
N VAL A 14 -2.71 -2.43 8.12
CA VAL A 14 -1.46 -2.70 8.80
C VAL A 14 -0.33 -2.81 7.78
N ALA A 15 0.77 -2.11 8.04
CA ALA A 15 1.93 -2.11 7.15
C ALA A 15 2.73 -3.42 7.31
N MET A 16 2.31 -4.46 6.59
CA MET A 16 3.01 -5.74 6.49
C MET A 16 3.80 -5.84 5.17
N GLU A 17 4.86 -6.63 5.17
CA GLU A 17 5.51 -7.02 3.92
C GLU A 17 4.73 -8.16 3.25
N PHE A 18 4.27 -7.90 2.03
CA PHE A 18 3.54 -8.86 1.21
C PHE A 18 4.36 -9.32 0.00
N MET A 19 5.44 -8.61 -0.32
CA MET A 19 6.34 -8.98 -1.40
C MET A 19 7.28 -10.10 -0.95
N PRO A 20 7.65 -11.03 -1.84
CA PRO A 20 8.71 -11.97 -1.55
C PRO A 20 10.05 -11.22 -1.41
N LYS A 21 10.99 -11.90 -0.76
CA LYS A 21 12.34 -11.39 -0.57
C LYS A 21 12.99 -11.03 -1.91
N GLY A 22 13.53 -9.82 -2.01
CA GLY A 22 14.19 -9.28 -3.21
C GLY A 22 13.27 -8.49 -4.16
N LEU A 23 11.97 -8.38 -3.85
CA LEU A 23 11.02 -7.57 -4.61
C LEU A 23 10.37 -6.46 -3.76
N GLU A 24 10.84 -6.24 -2.54
CA GLU A 24 10.39 -5.18 -1.67
C GLU A 24 10.62 -3.81 -2.33
N GLY A 25 9.66 -2.90 -2.20
CA GLY A 25 9.75 -1.56 -2.82
C GLY A 25 9.51 -1.51 -4.33
N ARG A 26 9.37 -2.65 -5.02
CA ARG A 26 9.09 -2.64 -6.46
C ARG A 26 7.68 -2.16 -6.75
N VAL A 27 7.57 -1.12 -7.59
CA VAL A 27 6.30 -0.56 -8.05
C VAL A 27 5.84 -1.28 -9.32
N PHE A 28 4.62 -1.80 -9.33
CA PHE A 28 3.99 -2.44 -10.49
C PHE A 28 2.80 -1.64 -11.05
N TYR A 29 2.29 -0.71 -10.26
CA TYR A 29 1.13 0.11 -10.61
C TYR A 29 1.40 1.54 -10.18
N GLU A 30 1.38 2.44 -11.15
CA GLU A 30 1.43 3.88 -10.96
C GLU A 30 0.07 4.46 -11.36
N PRO A 31 -0.67 5.10 -10.45
CA PRO A 31 -1.94 5.74 -10.78
C PRO A 31 -1.75 6.82 -11.85
N GLY A 32 -2.59 6.80 -12.88
CA GLY A 32 -2.64 7.84 -13.90
C GLY A 32 -3.39 9.10 -13.46
N ASN A 33 -3.57 10.03 -14.40
CA ASN A 33 -4.16 11.35 -14.13
C ASN A 33 -5.65 11.39 -14.47
N ASN A 34 -6.48 10.73 -13.65
CA ASN A 34 -7.93 10.86 -13.69
C ASN A 34 -8.53 10.90 -12.28
N ALA A 35 -9.77 11.38 -12.15
CA ALA A 35 -10.39 11.62 -10.85
C ALA A 35 -10.52 10.37 -9.96
N GLN A 36 -10.61 9.17 -10.56
CA GLN A 36 -10.71 7.92 -9.81
C GLN A 36 -9.33 7.47 -9.32
N GLU A 37 -8.32 7.54 -10.19
CA GLU A 37 -6.95 7.18 -9.86
C GLU A 37 -6.28 8.17 -8.91
N GLU A 38 -6.67 9.45 -8.92
CA GLU A 38 -6.24 10.42 -7.91
C GLU A 38 -6.72 10.04 -6.50
N LYS A 39 -7.94 9.52 -6.36
CA LYS A 39 -8.41 8.98 -5.07
C LYS A 39 -7.60 7.75 -4.66
N MET A 40 -7.30 6.86 -5.61
CA MET A 40 -6.46 5.69 -5.36
C MET A 40 -5.04 6.10 -4.92
N LYS A 41 -4.45 7.10 -5.58
CA LYS A 41 -3.14 7.66 -5.24
C LYS A 41 -3.11 8.19 -3.82
N GLN A 42 -4.14 8.94 -3.41
CA GLN A 42 -4.27 9.42 -2.04
C GLN A 42 -4.41 8.27 -1.03
N PHE A 43 -5.23 7.26 -1.33
CA PHE A 43 -5.39 6.07 -0.49
C PHE A 43 -4.05 5.32 -0.31
N LEU A 44 -3.34 5.05 -1.41
CA LEU A 44 -2.04 4.38 -1.39
C LEU A 44 -1.01 5.20 -0.59
N LYS A 45 -0.96 6.52 -0.79
CA LYS A 45 -0.07 7.42 -0.05
C LYS A 45 -0.37 7.44 1.45
N ASN A 46 -1.64 7.45 1.84
CA ASN A 46 -2.02 7.44 3.26
C ASN A 46 -1.59 6.15 3.97
N ASN A 47 -1.71 5.01 3.29
CA ASN A 47 -1.39 3.70 3.85
C ASN A 47 0.10 3.38 3.82
N TRP A 48 0.75 3.60 2.67
CA TRP A 48 2.13 3.16 2.43
C TRP A 48 3.17 4.28 2.57
N LYS A 49 2.73 5.54 2.71
CA LYS A 49 3.58 6.72 2.87
C LYS A 49 4.63 6.81 1.77
N GLU A 50 5.88 6.50 2.10
CA GLU A 50 7.04 6.60 1.21
C GLU A 50 7.60 5.24 0.78
N LYS A 51 6.91 4.13 1.13
CA LYS A 51 7.41 2.78 0.82
C LYS A 51 7.43 2.48 -0.68
N TYR A 52 6.42 2.99 -1.39
CA TYR A 52 6.24 2.83 -2.84
C TYR A 52 5.92 4.22 -3.39
N GLN A 53 6.96 4.97 -3.78
CA GLN A 53 6.83 6.30 -4.38
C GLN A 53 6.76 6.22 -5.89
#